data_AF-A0AAD2G0S7-F1
#
_entry.id   AF-A0AAD2G0S7-F1
#
_cell.length_a   1.000
_cell.length_b   1.000
_cell.length_c   1.000
_cell.angle_alpha   90.00
_cell.angle_beta   90.00
_cell.angle_gamma   90.00
#
_symmetry.space_group_name_H-M   'P 1'
#
loop_
_entity.id
_entity.type
_entity.pdbx_description
1 polymer ?
#
loop_
_entity_poly.entity_id
_entity_poly.type
_entity_poly.pdbx_seq_one_letter_code
_entity_poly.pdbx_strand_id
1 'polypeptide(L)'
;MGDNRNNPLRPAMLSQSISRRRQRNNTTSPRKVTFLASCWAIFCILSCYSVEVVIAVDSDYDYVKEVLEEEQQHYGDDYNNNDDRTQESKEELLRKQQEQAKAHQEEQDRLRAEKLAQERERSFQKELARLDEEQRKKALKQKKKDTKLVKTILKWSQQSSIPDPKTGAIQVPDFYKILGLRNWNLYLPAKKIEAGPIKFTFPGVTLKKTSQKDIRKAFRLRTKMVHPDKNKDGFAHEAFLAVEHAASVLSDETSRKQYDLQLQAWQKAHWEQQQEVVMRVWRTIRNTMKAISSVLGPFATPIFILTALII
;
A
#
# COMPACT_ATOMS: atom_id res chain seq x y z
N MET A 1 -35.13 29.45 45.34
CA MET A 1 -35.97 30.35 44.52
C MET A 1 -35.04 31.06 43.57
N GLY A 2 -35.03 30.89 42.25
CA GLY A 2 -35.84 30.15 41.31
C GLY A 2 -35.29 30.53 39.92
N ASP A 3 -35.14 29.53 39.05
CA ASP A 3 -35.16 29.55 37.58
C ASP A 3 -34.49 30.70 36.79
N ASN A 4 -33.59 30.36 35.84
CA ASN A 4 -34.03 30.08 34.45
C ASN A 4 -32.88 29.69 33.49
N ARG A 5 -32.98 28.45 32.97
CA ARG A 5 -32.85 28.00 31.56
C ARG A 5 -31.71 28.47 30.65
N ASN A 6 -30.92 27.47 30.24
CA ASN A 6 -30.65 27.01 28.86
C ASN A 6 -30.28 28.04 27.77
N ASN A 7 -29.10 27.90 27.15
CA ASN A 7 -28.97 27.25 25.81
C ASN A 7 -27.49 27.13 25.36
N PRO A 8 -27.06 26.00 24.74
CA PRO A 8 -25.74 25.86 24.12
C PRO A 8 -25.78 26.23 22.63
N LEU A 9 -24.83 27.06 22.17
CA LEU A 9 -24.69 27.41 20.75
C LEU A 9 -23.83 26.38 20.02
N ARG A 10 -24.46 25.67 19.08
CA ARG A 10 -23.86 24.91 17.97
C ARG A 10 -24.64 25.25 16.68
N PRO A 11 -24.15 24.88 15.49
CA PRO A 11 -23.51 25.74 14.51
C PRO A 11 -24.47 26.31 13.44
N ALA A 12 -24.15 27.49 12.89
CA ALA A 12 -24.85 28.06 11.75
C ALA A 12 -24.42 27.40 10.42
N MET A 13 -25.38 26.75 9.76
CA MET A 13 -25.33 26.43 8.34
C MET A 13 -25.70 27.69 7.51
N LEU A 14 -24.88 28.03 6.53
CA LEU A 14 -25.20 28.93 5.43
C LEU A 14 -24.78 28.21 4.14
N SER A 15 -25.74 27.60 3.46
CA SER A 15 -26.53 28.16 2.36
C SER A 15 -25.81 28.06 1.02
N GLN A 16 -26.35 27.17 0.20
CA GLN A 16 -26.09 27.01 -1.22
C GLN A 16 -26.26 28.34 -1.94
N SER A 17 -25.29 28.72 -2.79
CA SER A 17 -25.50 29.69 -3.86
C SER A 17 -25.02 29.11 -5.18
N ILE A 18 -26.02 28.74 -5.97
CA ILE A 18 -25.99 28.38 -7.36
C ILE A 18 -25.47 29.59 -8.17
N SER A 19 -24.40 29.42 -8.94
CA SER A 19 -24.10 30.31 -10.07
C SER A 19 -23.93 29.46 -11.34
N ARG A 20 -24.99 29.44 -12.15
CA ARG A 20 -25.03 28.90 -13.50
C ARG A 20 -24.27 29.81 -14.48
N ARG A 21 -23.84 29.19 -15.58
CA ARG A 21 -23.54 29.72 -16.94
C ARG A 21 -22.15 30.32 -17.21
N ARG A 22 -21.36 29.54 -17.97
CA ARG A 22 -21.06 29.88 -19.38
C ARG A 22 -20.60 28.63 -20.15
N GLN A 23 -21.55 27.88 -20.71
CA GLN A 23 -21.21 26.94 -21.79
C GLN A 23 -21.14 27.74 -23.09
N ARG A 24 -19.97 27.71 -23.74
CA ARG A 24 -19.79 28.20 -25.11
C ARG A 24 -20.32 27.14 -26.06
N ASN A 25 -21.23 27.55 -26.92
CA ASN A 25 -21.73 26.77 -28.04
C ASN A 25 -20.62 26.71 -29.10
N ASN A 26 -20.14 25.51 -29.42
CA ASN A 26 -19.41 25.25 -30.66
C ASN A 26 -20.30 24.39 -31.55
N THR A 27 -20.84 25.02 -32.60
CA THR A 27 -21.56 24.40 -33.69
C THR A 27 -20.58 23.69 -34.61
N THR A 28 -20.57 22.35 -34.59
CA THR A 28 -19.93 21.52 -35.62
C THR A 28 -20.97 20.63 -36.29
N SER A 29 -20.80 20.48 -37.60
CA SER A 29 -21.79 20.03 -38.59
C SER A 29 -22.30 18.58 -38.41
N PRO A 30 -23.56 18.27 -38.81
CA PRO A 30 -24.25 17.05 -38.38
C PRO A 30 -24.13 15.85 -39.34
N ARG A 31 -23.11 15.74 -40.20
CA ARG A 31 -23.05 14.66 -41.21
C ARG A 31 -21.79 13.78 -41.23
N LYS A 32 -20.78 14.04 -40.39
CA LYS A 32 -19.59 13.17 -40.27
C LYS A 32 -19.42 12.51 -38.89
N VAL A 33 -20.30 12.84 -37.94
CA VAL A 33 -20.23 12.34 -36.55
C VAL A 33 -20.96 11.00 -36.40
N THR A 34 -21.84 10.61 -37.31
CA THR A 34 -22.67 9.40 -37.16
C THR A 34 -21.90 8.09 -37.33
N PHE A 35 -20.80 8.07 -38.10
CA PHE A 35 -20.00 6.86 -38.32
C PHE A 35 -18.90 6.65 -37.25
N LEU A 36 -18.37 7.75 -36.70
CA LEU A 36 -17.41 7.70 -35.60
C LEU A 36 -18.11 7.51 -34.25
N ALA A 37 -19.30 8.07 -34.07
CA ALA A 37 -20.10 7.86 -32.86
C ALA A 37 -20.63 6.42 -32.76
N SER A 38 -20.91 5.74 -33.88
CA SER A 38 -21.30 4.33 -33.87
C SER A 38 -20.11 3.41 -33.55
N CYS A 39 -18.91 3.68 -34.06
CA CYS A 39 -17.70 2.95 -33.66
C CYS A 39 -17.31 3.20 -32.20
N TRP A 40 -17.46 4.43 -31.69
CA TRP A 40 -17.24 4.74 -30.28
C TRP A 40 -18.31 4.11 -29.38
N ALA A 41 -19.56 4.02 -29.83
CA ALA A 41 -20.63 3.30 -29.14
C ALA A 41 -20.37 1.79 -29.09
N ILE A 42 -19.91 1.18 -30.18
CA ILE A 42 -19.53 -0.25 -30.21
C ILE A 42 -18.29 -0.50 -29.32
N PHE A 43 -17.31 0.41 -29.30
CA PHE A 43 -16.16 0.33 -28.40
C PHE A 43 -16.56 0.55 -26.93
N CYS A 44 -17.51 1.46 -26.63
CA CYS A 44 -18.08 1.65 -25.30
C CYS A 44 -18.95 0.47 -24.86
N ILE A 45 -19.68 -0.18 -25.75
CA ILE A 45 -20.46 -1.39 -25.46
C ILE A 45 -19.52 -2.58 -25.23
N LEU A 46 -18.48 -2.77 -26.04
CA LEU A 46 -17.45 -3.81 -25.82
C LEU A 46 -16.61 -3.55 -24.55
N SER A 47 -16.38 -2.28 -24.20
CA SER A 47 -15.76 -1.87 -22.94
C SER A 47 -16.68 -2.11 -21.74
N CYS A 48 -17.98 -1.84 -21.86
CA CYS A 48 -18.98 -2.12 -20.81
C CYS A 48 -19.22 -3.62 -20.61
N TYR A 49 -19.19 -4.44 -21.66
CA TYR A 49 -19.28 -5.92 -21.55
C TYR A 49 -18.05 -6.57 -20.89
N SER A 50 -16.98 -5.80 -20.63
CA SER A 50 -15.81 -6.28 -19.89
C SER A 50 -15.86 -5.94 -18.40
N VAL A 51 -16.93 -5.28 -17.92
CA VAL A 51 -17.04 -4.82 -16.52
C VAL A 51 -18.42 -5.12 -15.93
N GLU A 52 -18.93 -6.34 -16.09
CA GLU A 52 -19.95 -6.89 -15.20
C GLU A 52 -19.64 -8.35 -14.89
N VAL A 53 -18.66 -8.54 -14.02
CA VAL A 53 -18.60 -9.73 -13.16
C VAL A 53 -18.34 -9.21 -11.75
N VAL A 54 -19.37 -8.60 -11.18
CA VAL A 54 -19.54 -8.53 -9.73
C VAL A 54 -20.05 -9.91 -9.34
N ILE A 55 -19.12 -10.80 -8.96
CA ILE A 55 -19.50 -12.00 -8.21
C ILE A 55 -19.82 -11.51 -6.80
N ALA A 56 -21.10 -11.57 -6.46
CA ALA A 56 -21.55 -11.64 -5.09
C ALA A 56 -20.79 -12.80 -4.43
N VAL A 57 -19.96 -12.48 -3.44
CA VAL A 57 -19.44 -13.47 -2.52
C VAL A 57 -20.38 -13.43 -1.32
N ASP A 58 -21.44 -14.22 -1.41
CA ASP A 58 -22.15 -14.66 -0.22
C ASP A 58 -21.19 -15.52 0.61
N SER A 59 -20.83 -14.99 1.77
CA SER A 59 -20.90 -15.69 3.06
C SER A 59 -20.67 -17.22 3.08
N ASP A 60 -19.46 -17.67 2.78
CA ASP A 60 -18.97 -19.03 3.13
C ASP A 60 -17.93 -19.01 4.26
N TYR A 61 -17.99 -18.01 5.16
CA TYR A 61 -17.04 -17.84 6.27
C TYR A 61 -17.53 -18.33 7.64
N ASP A 62 -18.75 -18.85 7.74
CA ASP A 62 -19.27 -19.43 9.00
C ASP A 62 -18.89 -20.92 9.17
N TYR A 63 -18.81 -21.71 8.09
CA TYR A 63 -18.50 -23.14 8.18
C TYR A 63 -17.06 -23.45 8.60
N VAL A 64 -16.10 -22.59 8.21
CA VAL A 64 -14.68 -22.76 8.58
C VAL A 64 -14.44 -22.35 10.05
N LYS A 65 -15.28 -21.48 10.60
CA LYS A 65 -15.17 -21.04 11.99
C LYS A 65 -15.74 -22.07 12.95
N GLU A 66 -16.85 -22.73 12.60
CA GLU A 66 -17.41 -23.86 13.37
C GLU A 66 -16.46 -25.07 13.39
N VAL A 67 -15.86 -25.45 12.25
CA VAL A 67 -14.94 -26.60 12.20
C VAL A 67 -13.64 -26.35 12.98
N LEU A 68 -13.16 -25.10 13.02
CA LEU A 68 -12.00 -24.72 13.84
C LEU A 68 -12.34 -24.63 15.34
N GLU A 69 -13.58 -24.33 15.70
CA GLU A 69 -14.06 -24.35 17.10
C GLU A 69 -14.35 -25.79 17.57
N GLU A 70 -14.79 -26.70 16.68
CA GLU A 70 -14.99 -28.13 16.98
C GLU A 70 -13.68 -28.92 17.09
N GLU A 71 -12.66 -28.66 16.27
CA GLU A 71 -11.34 -29.31 16.39
C GLU A 71 -10.58 -28.89 17.67
N GLN A 72 -10.87 -27.72 18.23
CA GLN A 72 -10.31 -27.30 19.51
C GLN A 72 -10.91 -28.03 20.72
N GLN A 73 -12.06 -28.68 20.58
CA GLN A 73 -12.71 -29.41 21.68
C GLN A 73 -12.35 -30.90 21.74
N HIS A 74 -11.62 -31.45 20.75
CA HIS A 74 -11.35 -32.89 20.68
C HIS A 74 -9.89 -33.31 20.95
N TYR A 75 -8.93 -32.38 20.97
CA TYR A 75 -7.55 -32.67 21.36
C TYR A 75 -7.24 -32.06 22.72
N GLY A 76 -7.70 -32.72 23.78
CA GLY A 76 -7.50 -32.21 25.13
C GLY A 76 -7.75 -33.18 26.26
N ASP A 77 -7.48 -34.48 26.09
CA ASP A 77 -7.58 -35.44 27.21
C ASP A 77 -6.61 -36.61 27.02
N ASP A 78 -5.38 -36.47 27.52
CA ASP A 78 -4.69 -37.50 28.33
C ASP A 78 -3.27 -37.04 28.61
N TYR A 79 -2.98 -36.65 29.86
CA TYR A 79 -1.76 -36.91 30.64
C TYR A 79 -1.89 -36.13 31.96
N ASN A 80 -2.45 -36.78 32.98
CA ASN A 80 -2.60 -36.22 34.30
C ASN A 80 -1.39 -36.57 35.18
N ASN A 81 -0.47 -35.62 35.38
CA ASN A 81 0.51 -35.64 36.46
C ASN A 81 0.19 -34.49 37.43
N ASN A 82 -0.21 -34.83 38.66
CA ASN A 82 -0.94 -33.92 39.55
C ASN A 82 -0.09 -32.95 40.39
N ASP A 83 1.20 -32.74 40.08
CA ASP A 83 2.07 -31.89 40.91
C ASP A 83 2.50 -30.54 40.25
N ASP A 84 2.13 -30.25 39.00
CA ASP A 84 2.66 -29.09 38.25
C ASP A 84 1.67 -27.92 37.98
N ARG A 85 0.35 -28.13 38.17
CA ARG A 85 -0.70 -27.14 37.83
C ARG A 85 -0.59 -25.80 38.60
N THR A 86 0.05 -25.81 39.77
CA THR A 86 0.20 -24.61 40.61
C THR A 86 1.34 -23.70 40.14
N GLN A 87 2.34 -24.24 39.44
CA GLN A 87 3.43 -23.43 38.88
C GLN A 87 3.01 -22.81 37.55
N GLU A 88 2.39 -23.58 36.66
CA GLU A 88 1.90 -23.08 35.36
C GLU A 88 0.87 -21.95 35.50
N SER A 89 -0.06 -22.05 36.47
CA SER A 89 -1.04 -20.98 36.74
C SER A 89 -0.41 -19.68 37.29
N LYS A 90 0.68 -19.78 38.05
CA LYS A 90 1.45 -18.62 38.53
C LYS A 90 2.25 -17.97 37.41
N GLU A 91 2.86 -18.77 36.54
CA GLU A 91 3.57 -18.29 35.36
C GLU A 91 2.61 -17.63 34.35
N GLU A 92 1.43 -18.21 34.14
CA GLU A 92 0.39 -17.63 33.27
C GLU A 92 -0.12 -16.30 33.83
N LEU A 93 -0.37 -16.23 35.14
CA LEU A 93 -0.73 -14.99 35.82
C LEU A 93 0.37 -13.93 35.68
N LEU A 94 1.63 -14.32 35.85
CA LEU A 94 2.77 -13.43 35.69
C LEU A 94 2.90 -12.93 34.24
N ARG A 95 2.70 -13.80 33.24
CA ARG A 95 2.67 -13.40 31.82
C ARG A 95 1.53 -12.42 31.54
N LYS A 96 0.32 -12.67 32.05
CA LYS A 96 -0.81 -11.75 31.93
C LYS A 96 -0.50 -10.40 32.59
N GLN A 97 0.13 -10.39 33.76
CA GLN A 97 0.55 -9.16 34.43
C GLN A 97 1.62 -8.42 33.62
N GLN A 98 2.60 -9.13 33.06
CA GLN A 98 3.63 -8.55 32.18
C GLN A 98 3.02 -7.97 30.90
N GLU A 99 2.07 -8.68 30.29
CA GLU A 99 1.37 -8.22 29.09
C GLU A 99 0.50 -6.99 29.39
N GLN A 100 -0.24 -6.98 30.49
CA GLN A 100 -1.00 -5.82 30.94
C GLN A 100 -0.09 -4.63 31.24
N ALA A 101 1.05 -4.85 31.92
CA ALA A 101 2.03 -3.82 32.20
C ALA A 101 2.62 -3.24 30.92
N LYS A 102 2.96 -4.11 29.95
CA LYS A 102 3.46 -3.71 28.63
C LYS A 102 2.43 -2.94 27.84
N ALA A 103 1.18 -3.41 27.79
CA ALA A 103 0.08 -2.73 27.10
C ALA A 103 -0.19 -1.34 27.70
N HIS A 104 -0.23 -1.24 29.03
CA HIS A 104 -0.39 0.03 29.72
C HIS A 104 0.79 0.98 29.46
N GLN A 105 2.03 0.47 29.44
CA GLN A 105 3.20 1.26 29.08
C GLN A 105 3.11 1.77 27.63
N GLU A 106 2.74 0.91 26.69
CA GLU A 106 2.53 1.30 25.29
C GLU A 106 1.43 2.36 25.14
N GLU A 107 0.33 2.25 25.89
CA GLU A 107 -0.73 3.26 25.91
C GLU A 107 -0.22 4.61 26.46
N GLN A 108 0.51 4.59 27.57
CA GLN A 108 1.13 5.80 28.11
C GLN A 108 2.08 6.45 27.11
N ASP A 109 2.90 5.66 26.43
CA ASP A 109 3.85 6.16 25.44
C ASP A 109 3.14 6.73 24.20
N ARG A 110 2.03 6.13 23.77
CA ARG A 110 1.15 6.69 22.73
C ARG A 110 0.57 8.04 23.14
N LEU A 111 0.04 8.14 24.36
CA LEU A 111 -0.52 9.40 24.89
C LEU A 111 0.56 10.49 25.03
N ARG A 112 1.76 10.13 25.48
CA ARG A 112 2.92 11.03 25.54
C ARG A 112 3.32 11.51 24.14
N ALA A 113 3.38 10.61 23.16
CA ALA A 113 3.69 10.95 21.78
C ALA A 113 2.64 11.89 21.16
N GLU A 114 1.36 11.66 21.43
CA GLU A 114 0.27 12.53 20.96
C GLU A 114 0.37 13.94 21.57
N LYS A 115 0.59 14.03 22.89
CA LYS A 115 0.80 15.33 23.56
C LYS A 115 1.99 16.09 22.97
N LEU A 116 3.12 15.40 22.77
CA LEU A 116 4.30 15.97 22.16
C LEU A 116 4.03 16.46 20.73
N ALA A 117 3.25 15.71 19.94
CA ALA A 117 2.83 16.10 18.60
C ALA A 117 1.96 17.38 18.62
N GLN A 118 1.01 17.48 19.55
CA GLN A 118 0.17 18.66 19.73
C GLN A 118 1.00 19.89 20.14
N GLU A 119 1.96 19.73 21.04
CA GLU A 119 2.87 20.80 21.47
C GLU A 119 3.72 21.33 20.32
N ARG A 120 4.26 20.44 19.48
CA ARG A 120 5.00 20.80 18.25
C ARG A 120 4.14 21.54 17.24
N GLU A 121 2.88 21.14 17.08
CA GLU A 121 1.95 21.87 16.21
C GLU A 121 1.71 23.28 16.75
N ARG A 122 1.46 23.42 18.06
CA ARG A 122 1.27 24.72 18.71
C ARG A 122 2.51 25.61 18.59
N SER A 123 3.71 25.06 18.77
CA SER A 123 4.95 25.83 18.63
C SER A 123 5.14 26.31 17.19
N PHE A 124 4.83 25.47 16.21
CA PHE A 124 4.87 25.86 14.80
C PHE A 124 3.85 26.95 14.46
N GLN A 125 2.62 26.87 14.98
CA GLN A 125 1.61 27.92 14.78
C GLN A 125 2.06 29.26 15.37
N LYS A 126 2.68 29.25 16.56
CA LYS A 126 3.28 30.46 17.17
C LYS A 126 4.42 31.02 16.31
N GLU A 127 5.25 30.17 15.71
CA GLU A 127 6.32 30.58 14.79
C GLU A 127 5.74 31.20 13.51
N LEU A 128 4.72 30.58 12.91
CA LEU A 128 4.05 31.11 11.71
C LEU A 128 3.44 32.48 11.94
N ALA A 129 2.93 32.76 13.14
CA ALA A 129 2.37 34.06 13.50
C ALA A 129 3.43 35.17 13.59
N ARG A 130 4.71 34.82 13.78
CA ARG A 130 5.83 35.76 13.90
C ARG A 130 6.55 36.01 12.58
N LEU A 131 6.35 35.15 11.59
CA LEU A 131 7.07 35.21 10.31
C LEU A 131 6.39 36.12 9.30
N ASP A 132 7.20 36.72 8.44
CA ASP A 132 6.73 37.45 7.25
C ASP A 132 6.00 36.51 6.27
N GLU A 133 5.16 37.05 5.39
CA GLU A 133 4.29 36.27 4.50
C GLU A 133 5.08 35.35 3.55
N GLU A 134 6.21 35.81 3.00
CA GLU A 134 7.06 34.97 2.16
C GLU A 134 7.70 33.81 2.94
N GLN A 135 8.20 34.11 4.14
CA GLN A 135 8.82 33.12 5.02
C GLN A 135 7.80 32.09 5.48
N ARG A 136 6.58 32.54 5.82
CA ARG A 136 5.43 31.71 6.16
C ARG A 136 5.09 30.74 5.02
N LYS A 137 5.04 31.23 3.78
CA LYS A 137 4.79 30.39 2.59
C LYS A 137 5.88 29.34 2.39
N LYS A 138 7.15 29.69 2.59
CA LYS A 138 8.29 28.75 2.52
C LYS A 138 8.19 27.69 3.62
N ALA A 139 7.93 28.09 4.86
CA ALA A 139 7.78 27.19 6.01
C ALA A 139 6.61 26.21 5.83
N LEU A 140 5.45 26.68 5.38
CA LEU A 140 4.28 25.84 5.07
C LEU A 140 4.57 24.86 3.93
N LYS A 141 5.27 25.29 2.88
CA LYS A 141 5.66 24.41 1.77
C LYS A 141 6.62 23.31 2.25
N GLN A 142 7.55 23.66 3.13
CA GLN A 142 8.50 22.70 3.72
C GLN A 142 7.76 21.70 4.61
N LYS A 143 6.93 22.17 5.54
CA LYS A 143 6.08 21.31 6.37
C LYS A 143 5.23 20.35 5.53
N LYS A 144 4.59 20.83 4.45
CA LYS A 144 3.80 19.97 3.56
C LYS A 144 4.63 18.85 2.92
N LYS A 145 5.90 19.10 2.59
CA LYS A 145 6.81 18.05 2.09
C LYS A 145 7.16 17.07 3.19
N ASP A 146 7.48 17.56 4.38
CA ASP A 146 7.90 16.75 5.52
C ASP A 146 6.75 15.88 6.04
N THR A 147 5.55 16.45 6.17
CA THR A 147 4.32 15.70 6.49
C THR A 147 4.02 14.61 5.46
N LYS A 148 4.20 14.89 4.16
CA LYS A 148 4.04 13.85 3.13
C LYS A 148 5.04 12.72 3.31
N LEU A 149 6.29 13.05 3.61
CA LEU A 149 7.35 12.09 3.84
C LEU A 149 7.02 11.18 5.04
N VAL A 150 6.68 11.80 6.18
CA VAL A 150 6.31 11.12 7.43
C VAL A 150 5.12 10.19 7.20
N LYS A 151 4.02 10.70 6.62
CA LYS A 151 2.84 9.87 6.32
C LYS A 151 3.17 8.69 5.41
N THR A 152 4.06 8.88 4.44
CA THR A 152 4.46 7.79 3.53
C THR A 152 5.25 6.73 4.27
N ILE A 153 6.14 7.12 5.18
CA ILE A 153 6.93 6.18 6.01
C ILE A 153 6.02 5.39 6.93
N LEU A 154 5.16 6.07 7.68
CA LEU A 154 4.24 5.43 8.61
C LEU A 154 3.33 4.45 7.90
N LYS A 155 2.81 4.83 6.72
CA LYS A 155 2.02 3.94 5.87
C LYS A 155 2.78 2.64 5.54
N TRP A 156 4.05 2.73 5.16
CA TRP A 156 4.85 1.52 4.84
C TRP A 156 5.21 0.71 6.08
N SER A 157 5.37 1.36 7.24
CA SER A 157 5.69 0.71 8.51
C SER A 157 4.50 -0.09 9.07
N GLN A 158 3.31 0.50 9.06
CA GLN A 158 2.08 -0.04 9.65
C GLN A 158 1.44 -1.17 8.83
N GLN A 159 2.05 -1.55 7.71
CA GLN A 159 1.47 -2.48 6.74
C GLN A 159 1.66 -3.97 7.13
N SER A 160 1.99 -4.27 8.39
CA SER A 160 2.64 -5.52 8.84
C SER A 160 1.73 -6.62 9.39
N SER A 161 0.45 -6.38 9.67
CA SER A 161 -0.33 -7.23 10.59
C SER A 161 -1.61 -7.84 10.01
N ILE A 162 -1.91 -7.61 8.74
CA ILE A 162 -3.13 -8.13 8.11
C ILE A 162 -2.71 -9.16 7.06
N PRO A 163 -3.02 -10.45 7.25
CA PRO A 163 -2.92 -11.44 6.19
C PRO A 163 -3.76 -11.01 5.01
N ASP A 164 -3.21 -11.07 3.79
CA ASP A 164 -4.00 -10.75 2.61
C ASP A 164 -5.17 -11.75 2.50
N PRO A 165 -6.43 -11.30 2.48
CA PRO A 165 -7.61 -12.17 2.49
C PRO A 165 -7.67 -13.13 1.29
N LYS A 166 -6.90 -12.85 0.23
CA LYS A 166 -6.88 -13.70 -0.97
C LYS A 166 -5.76 -14.72 -0.94
N THR A 167 -4.54 -14.32 -0.55
CA THR A 167 -3.35 -15.19 -0.61
C THR A 167 -3.08 -15.91 0.70
N GLY A 168 -3.63 -15.42 1.82
CA GLY A 168 -3.22 -15.81 3.17
C GLY A 168 -1.78 -15.39 3.52
N ALA A 169 -1.07 -14.71 2.61
CA ALA A 169 0.30 -14.30 2.83
C ALA A 169 0.37 -13.10 3.78
N ILE A 170 1.26 -13.18 4.76
CA ILE A 170 1.52 -12.07 5.68
C ILE A 170 2.24 -10.95 4.92
N GLN A 171 1.66 -9.75 4.95
CA GLN A 171 2.28 -8.58 4.35
C GLN A 171 3.43 -8.10 5.21
N VAL A 172 4.64 -8.11 4.65
CA VAL A 172 5.84 -7.56 5.31
C VAL A 172 6.05 -6.08 4.94
N PRO A 173 6.42 -5.21 5.90
CA PRO A 173 6.78 -3.82 5.61
C PRO A 173 7.92 -3.72 4.60
N ASP A 174 7.81 -2.79 3.65
CA ASP A 174 8.88 -2.52 2.69
C ASP A 174 9.98 -1.64 3.29
N PHE A 175 10.92 -2.22 4.05
CA PHE A 175 12.04 -1.52 4.67
C PHE A 175 12.92 -0.76 3.66
N TYR A 176 13.08 -1.29 2.45
CA TYR A 176 13.77 -0.56 1.38
C TYR A 176 13.05 0.74 1.00
N LYS A 177 11.71 0.73 0.91
CA LYS A 177 10.93 1.92 0.59
C LYS A 177 11.00 2.94 1.72
N ILE A 178 10.94 2.50 2.98
CA ILE A 178 11.11 3.35 4.17
C ILE A 178 12.44 4.13 4.12
N LEU A 179 13.54 3.47 3.74
CA LEU A 179 14.84 4.11 3.53
C LEU A 179 14.90 4.98 2.26
N GLY A 180 13.90 4.92 1.38
CA GLY A 180 13.87 5.63 0.10
C GLY A 180 14.69 4.94 -0.99
N LEU A 181 15.01 3.66 -0.81
CA LEU A 181 15.72 2.84 -1.77
C LEU A 181 14.73 2.18 -2.72
N ARG A 182 14.93 2.40 -4.02
CA ARG A 182 14.19 1.69 -5.06
C ARG A 182 14.92 0.38 -5.37
N ASN A 183 14.51 -0.69 -4.67
CA ASN A 183 14.98 -2.05 -4.90
C ASN A 183 14.03 -2.75 -5.88
N TRP A 184 14.50 -3.07 -7.08
CA TRP A 184 13.71 -3.81 -8.06
C TRP A 184 13.82 -5.32 -7.87
N ASN A 185 14.82 -5.78 -7.11
CA ASN A 185 15.18 -7.17 -6.81
C ASN A 185 14.81 -8.16 -7.93
N LEU A 186 15.06 -7.77 -9.20
CA LEU A 186 14.63 -8.55 -10.34
C LEU A 186 15.80 -9.43 -10.75
N TYR A 187 15.72 -10.69 -10.36
CA TYR A 187 16.58 -11.74 -10.90
C TYR A 187 15.97 -12.23 -12.20
N LEU A 188 16.59 -11.89 -13.33
CA LEU A 188 16.27 -12.49 -14.61
C LEU A 188 17.11 -13.76 -14.73
N PRO A 189 16.50 -14.97 -14.69
CA PRO A 189 17.25 -16.20 -14.88
C PRO A 189 17.84 -16.25 -16.29
N ALA A 190 18.98 -16.94 -16.44
CA ALA A 190 19.56 -17.13 -17.76
C ALA A 190 18.56 -17.89 -18.64
N LYS A 191 18.19 -17.30 -19.78
CA LYS A 191 17.24 -17.90 -20.72
C LYS A 191 17.92 -18.13 -22.05
N LYS A 192 17.93 -19.39 -22.49
CA LYS A 192 18.28 -19.77 -23.85
C LYS A 192 17.01 -19.65 -24.68
N ILE A 193 17.04 -18.79 -25.69
CA ILE A 193 15.93 -18.65 -26.64
C ILE A 193 16.45 -19.18 -27.98
N GLU A 194 15.81 -20.23 -28.46
CA GLU A 194 16.07 -20.81 -29.77
C GLU A 194 14.99 -20.32 -30.72
N ALA A 195 15.34 -19.37 -31.60
CA ALA A 195 14.45 -18.84 -32.62
C ALA A 195 14.96 -19.33 -33.99
N GLY A 196 14.68 -20.59 -34.31
CA GLY A 196 15.11 -21.23 -35.56
C GLY A 196 16.64 -21.25 -35.69
N PRO A 197 17.24 -20.67 -36.75
CA PRO A 197 18.69 -20.69 -36.95
C PRO A 197 19.46 -19.79 -35.97
N ILE A 198 18.79 -18.90 -35.23
CA ILE A 198 19.44 -17.94 -34.33
C ILE A 198 19.31 -18.42 -32.88
N LYS A 199 20.46 -18.63 -32.24
CA LYS A 199 20.57 -19.01 -30.82
C LYS A 199 20.98 -17.81 -30.00
N PHE A 200 20.09 -17.30 -29.15
CA PHE A 200 20.40 -16.25 -28.19
C PHE A 200 20.54 -16.82 -26.78
N THR A 201 21.68 -16.54 -26.14
CA THR A 201 21.89 -16.86 -24.72
C THR A 201 21.85 -15.56 -23.92
N PHE A 202 20.78 -15.34 -23.17
CA PHE A 202 20.72 -14.24 -22.22
C PHE A 202 21.35 -14.69 -20.90
N PRO A 203 22.47 -14.09 -20.46
CA PRO A 203 23.02 -14.38 -19.14
C PRO A 203 22.02 -13.95 -18.07
N GLY A 204 22.04 -14.62 -16.92
CA GLY A 204 21.19 -14.23 -15.79
C GLY A 204 21.66 -12.89 -15.24
N VAL A 205 20.80 -11.87 -15.24
CA VAL A 205 21.14 -10.53 -14.75
C VAL A 205 20.28 -10.21 -13.54
N THR A 206 20.92 -9.80 -12.44
CA THR A 206 20.21 -9.23 -11.29
C THR A 206 20.15 -7.72 -11.46
N LEU A 207 18.97 -7.19 -11.78
CA LEU A 207 18.80 -5.75 -11.92
C LEU A 207 18.76 -5.10 -10.53
N LYS A 208 19.87 -4.42 -10.21
CA LYS A 208 20.08 -3.50 -9.08
C LYS A 208 20.03 -4.16 -7.69
N LYS A 209 21.11 -4.86 -7.34
CA LYS A 209 21.38 -5.29 -5.96
C LYS A 209 21.79 -4.07 -5.11
N THR A 210 21.03 -3.77 -4.06
CA THR A 210 21.35 -2.67 -3.13
C THR A 210 22.58 -3.04 -2.30
N SER A 211 23.64 -2.24 -2.37
CA SER A 211 24.86 -2.44 -1.56
C SER A 211 24.67 -1.98 -0.12
N GLN A 212 25.43 -2.55 0.83
CA GLN A 212 25.45 -2.08 2.22
C GLN A 212 25.86 -0.61 2.34
N LYS A 213 26.73 -0.12 1.45
CA LYS A 213 27.12 1.29 1.38
C LYS A 213 25.92 2.20 1.05
N ASP A 214 25.04 1.74 0.16
CA ASP A 214 23.85 2.48 -0.25
C ASP A 214 22.81 2.53 0.88
N ILE A 215 22.65 1.43 1.63
CA ILE A 215 21.78 1.37 2.81
C ILE A 215 22.23 2.39 3.85
N ARG A 216 23.52 2.40 4.19
CA ARG A 216 24.09 3.37 5.14
C ARG A 216 23.98 4.81 4.65
N LYS A 217 24.07 5.05 3.34
CA LYS A 217 23.89 6.39 2.75
C LYS A 217 22.43 6.82 2.82
N ALA A 218 21.50 5.93 2.46
CA ALA A 218 20.07 6.17 2.50
C ALA A 218 19.57 6.45 3.92
N PHE A 219 20.02 5.65 4.90
CA PHE A 219 19.75 5.89 6.32
C PHE A 219 20.17 7.31 6.75
N ARG A 220 21.43 7.69 6.51
CA ARG A 220 21.94 9.03 6.86
C ARG A 220 21.13 10.17 6.23
N LEU A 221 20.67 10.00 4.99
CA LEU A 221 19.83 10.99 4.32
C LEU A 221 18.42 11.02 4.92
N ARG A 222 17.82 9.85 5.15
CA ARG A 222 16.45 9.72 5.64
C ARG A 222 16.33 10.24 7.06
N THR A 223 17.22 9.83 7.95
CA THR A 223 17.32 10.32 9.34
C THR A 223 17.38 11.84 9.39
N LYS A 224 18.19 12.49 8.55
CA LYS A 224 18.26 13.97 8.49
C LYS A 224 16.93 14.62 8.09
N MET A 225 16.14 13.97 7.22
CA MET A 225 14.85 14.48 6.77
C MET A 225 13.73 14.29 7.80
N VAL A 226 13.78 13.19 8.58
CA VAL A 226 12.73 12.87 9.57
C VAL A 226 13.11 13.16 11.01
N HIS A 227 14.29 13.77 11.23
CA HIS A 227 14.79 14.06 12.57
C HIS A 227 13.79 14.93 13.35
N PRO A 228 13.43 14.57 14.60
CA PRO A 228 12.38 15.26 15.35
C PRO A 228 12.69 16.73 15.70
N ASP A 229 13.98 17.11 15.72
CA ASP A 229 14.41 18.50 15.93
C ASP A 229 14.25 19.38 14.67
N LYS A 230 14.48 18.80 13.47
CA LYS A 230 14.47 19.56 12.21
C LYS A 230 13.11 19.52 11.51
N ASN A 231 12.42 18.39 11.64
CA ASN A 231 11.11 18.19 11.06
C ASN A 231 10.05 18.64 12.05
N LYS A 232 9.23 19.62 11.63
CA LYS A 232 8.19 20.23 12.46
C LYS A 232 6.88 19.43 12.49
N ASP A 233 6.84 18.24 11.87
CA ASP A 233 5.69 17.35 11.91
C ASP A 233 5.57 16.66 13.28
N GLY A 234 4.34 16.57 13.79
CA GLY A 234 4.07 15.94 15.09
C GLY A 234 4.50 14.47 15.16
N PHE A 235 4.32 13.73 14.06
CA PHE A 235 4.62 12.30 13.96
C PHE A 235 6.04 12.01 13.43
N ALA A 236 6.90 13.02 13.36
CA ALA A 236 8.29 12.84 12.91
C ALA A 236 9.06 11.83 13.77
N HIS A 237 8.76 11.76 15.07
CA HIS A 237 9.42 10.81 15.98
C HIS A 237 9.07 9.35 15.66
N GLU A 238 7.81 9.04 15.43
CA GLU A 238 7.36 7.69 15.05
C GLU A 238 7.96 7.27 13.70
N ALA A 239 7.98 8.18 12.72
CA ALA A 239 8.62 7.91 11.43
C ALA A 239 10.14 7.73 11.56
N PHE A 240 10.80 8.40 12.50
CA PHE A 240 12.21 8.22 12.79
C PHE A 240 12.49 6.82 13.35
N LEU A 241 11.68 6.36 14.31
CA LEU A 241 11.78 5.00 14.85
C LEU A 241 11.57 3.94 13.76
N ALA A 242 10.61 4.15 12.86
CA ALA A 242 10.39 3.26 11.72
C ALA A 242 11.62 3.20 10.77
N VAL A 243 12.31 4.32 10.57
CA VAL A 243 13.54 4.39 9.77
C VAL A 243 14.71 3.69 10.47
N GLU A 244 14.85 3.83 11.79
CA GLU A 244 15.86 3.09 12.57
C GLU A 244 15.61 1.59 12.55
N HIS A 245 14.35 1.17 12.75
CA HIS A 245 13.96 -0.24 12.68
C HIS A 245 14.23 -0.83 11.29
N ALA A 246 13.89 -0.11 10.21
CA ALA A 246 14.21 -0.55 8.86
C ALA A 246 15.73 -0.67 8.64
N ALA A 247 16.52 0.24 9.22
CA ALA A 247 17.97 0.21 9.11
C ALA A 247 18.59 -0.93 9.92
N SER A 248 18.09 -1.24 11.12
CA SER A 248 18.61 -2.33 11.95
C SER A 248 18.46 -3.67 11.23
N VAL A 249 17.27 -3.96 10.70
CA VAL A 249 16.99 -5.19 9.93
C VAL A 249 17.85 -5.29 8.66
N LEU A 250 18.01 -4.19 7.92
CA LEU A 250 18.77 -4.20 6.66
C LEU A 250 20.29 -4.12 6.84
N SER A 251 20.76 -3.69 8.02
CA SER A 251 22.18 -3.55 8.32
C SER A 251 22.87 -4.89 8.54
N ASP A 252 22.20 -5.81 9.23
CA ASP A 252 22.68 -7.16 9.45
C ASP A 252 22.38 -8.05 8.23
N GLU A 253 23.35 -8.85 7.81
CA GLU A 253 23.22 -9.71 6.64
C GLU A 253 22.27 -10.88 6.88
N THR A 254 22.21 -11.41 8.09
CA THR A 254 21.34 -12.57 8.39
C THR A 254 19.87 -12.14 8.42
N SER A 255 19.58 -11.08 9.16
CA SER A 255 18.25 -10.45 9.24
C SER A 255 17.77 -9.98 7.86
N ARG A 256 18.67 -9.37 7.07
CA ARG A 256 18.36 -8.95 5.70
C ARG A 256 18.00 -10.11 4.77
N LYS A 257 18.71 -11.24 4.85
CA LYS A 257 18.40 -12.41 4.02
C LYS A 257 17.03 -12.98 4.36
N GLN A 258 16.70 -13.12 5.65
CA GLN A 258 15.38 -13.58 6.09
C GLN A 258 14.28 -12.63 5.61
N TYR A 259 14.50 -11.33 5.75
CA TYR A 259 13.58 -10.31 5.24
C TYR A 259 13.41 -10.38 3.72
N ASP A 260 14.51 -10.46 2.95
CA ASP A 260 14.47 -10.54 1.48
C ASP A 260 13.72 -11.80 1.02
N LEU A 261 13.86 -12.94 1.73
CA LEU A 261 13.12 -14.17 1.46
C LEU A 261 11.62 -14.03 1.72
N GLN A 262 11.22 -13.46 2.86
CA GLN A 262 9.81 -13.19 3.16
C GLN A 262 9.20 -12.24 2.13
N LEU A 263 9.94 -11.20 1.74
CA LEU A 263 9.50 -10.24 0.73
C LEU A 263 9.33 -10.93 -0.65
N GLN A 264 10.25 -11.80 -1.05
CA GLN A 264 10.13 -12.58 -2.29
C GLN A 264 8.94 -13.54 -2.26
N ALA A 265 8.70 -14.22 -1.14
CA ALA A 265 7.56 -15.10 -0.97
C ALA A 265 6.23 -14.33 -1.08
N TRP A 266 6.13 -13.18 -0.42
CA TRP A 266 4.97 -12.30 -0.51
C TRP A 266 4.74 -11.81 -1.95
N GLN A 267 5.80 -11.33 -2.62
CA GLN A 267 5.73 -10.87 -4.01
C GLN A 267 5.30 -11.98 -4.97
N LYS A 268 5.82 -13.20 -4.79
CA LYS A 268 5.47 -14.36 -5.60
C LYS A 268 3.99 -14.72 -5.45
N ALA A 269 3.50 -14.83 -4.23
CA ALA A 269 2.08 -15.11 -3.96
C ALA A 269 1.15 -14.07 -4.60
N HIS A 270 1.50 -12.79 -4.49
CA HIS A 270 0.74 -11.70 -5.11
C HIS A 270 0.81 -11.75 -6.65
N TRP A 271 1.98 -12.08 -7.21
CA TRP A 271 2.17 -12.20 -8.66
C TRP A 271 1.36 -13.36 -9.25
N GLU A 272 1.34 -14.52 -8.58
CA GLU A 272 0.58 -15.70 -9.02
C GLU A 272 -0.92 -15.40 -9.13
N GLN A 273 -1.49 -14.66 -8.18
CA GLN A 273 -2.89 -14.23 -8.28
C GLN A 273 -3.15 -13.29 -9.45
N GLN A 274 -2.25 -12.34 -9.69
CA GLN A 274 -2.36 -11.42 -10.82
C GLN A 274 -2.20 -12.16 -12.15
N GLN A 275 -1.37 -13.21 -12.21
CA GLN A 275 -1.19 -14.01 -13.41
C GLN A 275 -2.49 -14.64 -13.90
N GLU A 276 -3.38 -15.09 -13.02
CA GLU A 276 -4.67 -15.63 -13.48
C GLU A 276 -5.55 -14.59 -14.18
N VAL A 277 -5.60 -13.38 -13.63
CA VAL A 277 -6.36 -12.26 -14.21
C VAL A 277 -5.72 -11.83 -15.52
N VAL A 278 -4.39 -11.68 -15.55
CA VAL A 278 -3.62 -11.32 -16.74
C VAL A 278 -3.77 -12.39 -17.83
N MET A 279 -3.73 -13.67 -17.48
CA MET A 279 -3.89 -14.77 -18.43
C MET A 279 -5.32 -14.85 -18.96
N ARG A 280 -6.34 -14.56 -18.14
CA ARG A 280 -7.73 -14.40 -18.59
C ARG A 280 -7.86 -13.27 -19.60
N VAL A 281 -7.37 -12.08 -19.26
CA VAL A 281 -7.37 -10.91 -20.16
C VAL A 281 -6.59 -11.20 -21.44
N TRP A 282 -5.39 -11.79 -21.34
CA TRP A 282 -4.55 -12.13 -22.49
C TRP A 282 -5.19 -13.20 -23.39
N ARG A 283 -5.94 -14.14 -22.82
CA ARG A 283 -6.72 -15.13 -23.59
C ARG A 283 -7.87 -14.46 -24.35
N THR A 284 -8.61 -13.57 -23.71
CA THR A 284 -9.68 -12.79 -24.35
C THR A 284 -9.12 -11.92 -25.46
N ILE A 285 -8.03 -11.18 -25.18
CA ILE A 285 -7.32 -10.36 -26.18
C ILE A 285 -6.82 -11.22 -27.34
N ARG A 286 -6.24 -12.40 -27.08
CA ARG A 286 -5.80 -13.30 -28.16
C ARG A 286 -6.97 -13.78 -29.01
N ASN A 287 -8.10 -14.11 -28.40
CA ASN A 287 -9.28 -14.60 -29.11
C ASN A 287 -9.92 -13.48 -29.95
N THR A 288 -9.99 -12.24 -29.43
CA THR A 288 -10.46 -11.10 -30.22
C THR A 288 -9.48 -10.73 -31.32
N MET A 289 -8.16 -10.75 -31.07
CA MET A 289 -7.13 -10.55 -32.10
C MET A 289 -7.22 -11.62 -33.20
N LYS A 290 -7.47 -12.89 -32.86
CA LYS A 290 -7.70 -13.95 -33.84
C LYS A 290 -8.95 -13.67 -34.69
N ALA A 291 -10.07 -13.29 -34.06
CA ALA A 291 -11.30 -12.93 -34.76
C ALA A 291 -11.12 -11.70 -35.69
N ILE A 292 -10.42 -10.68 -35.21
CA ILE A 292 -10.08 -9.48 -35.99
C ILE A 292 -9.16 -9.85 -37.16
N SER A 293 -8.16 -10.73 -36.95
CA SER A 293 -7.28 -11.20 -38.03
C SER A 293 -8.01 -12.03 -39.08
N SER A 294 -9.04 -12.80 -38.71
CA SER A 294 -9.88 -13.50 -39.69
C SER A 294 -10.76 -12.57 -40.52
N VAL A 295 -11.07 -11.36 -40.02
CA VAL A 295 -11.87 -10.35 -40.73
C VAL A 295 -10.99 -9.43 -41.59
N LEU A 296 -9.81 -9.02 -41.10
CA LEU A 296 -8.87 -8.13 -41.81
C LEU A 296 -7.91 -8.87 -42.77
N GLY A 297 -7.88 -10.20 -42.73
CA GLY A 297 -7.03 -11.00 -43.61
C GLY A 297 -5.52 -10.73 -43.44
N PRO A 298 -4.69 -10.93 -44.47
CA PRO A 298 -3.22 -10.89 -44.37
C PRO A 298 -2.63 -9.50 -44.02
N PHE A 299 -3.47 -8.45 -43.94
CA PHE A 299 -3.04 -7.09 -43.61
C PHE A 299 -3.16 -6.73 -42.12
N ALA A 300 -3.76 -7.59 -41.29
CA ALA A 300 -3.93 -7.31 -39.87
C ALA A 300 -2.59 -7.14 -39.12
N THR A 301 -1.63 -8.02 -39.37
CA THR A 301 -0.32 -8.05 -38.69
C THR A 301 0.53 -6.80 -38.97
N PRO A 302 0.71 -6.31 -40.21
CA PRO A 302 1.46 -5.07 -40.45
C PRO A 302 0.76 -3.84 -39.84
N ILE A 303 -0.58 -3.79 -39.79
CA ILE A 303 -1.32 -2.68 -39.17
C ILE A 303 -1.11 -2.66 -37.65
N PHE A 304 -1.13 -3.82 -36.98
CA PHE A 304 -0.85 -3.90 -35.54
C PHE A 304 0.61 -3.56 -35.20
N ILE A 305 1.56 -3.96 -36.05
CA ILE A 305 2.98 -3.61 -35.86
C ILE A 305 3.21 -2.11 -36.08
N LEU A 306 2.61 -1.52 -37.12
CA LEU A 306 2.68 -0.08 -37.38
C LEU A 306 2.06 0.74 -36.26
N THR A 307 0.91 0.33 -35.72
CA THR A 307 0.27 1.02 -34.59
C THR A 307 1.06 0.88 -33.29
N ALA A 308 1.68 -0.27 -33.02
CA ALA A 308 2.55 -0.46 -31.86
C ALA A 308 3.88 0.31 -31.94
N LEU A 309 4.36 0.63 -33.15
CA LEU A 309 5.57 1.45 -33.37
C LEU A 309 5.33 2.96 -33.30
N ILE A 310 4.07 3.41 -33.40
CA ILE A 310 3.68 4.83 -33.32
C ILE A 310 3.46 5.28 -31.86
N ILE A 311 3.28 4.34 -30.93
CA ILE A 311 3.14 4.58 -29.48
C ILE A 311 4.51 4.50 -28.80
#